data_AF-A0A2J6WF51-F1
#
_entry.id   AF-A0A2J6WF51-F1
#
_cell.length_a   1.000
_cell.length_b   1.000
_cell.length_c   1.000
_cell.angle_alpha   90.00
_cell.angle_beta   90.00
_cell.angle_gamma   90.00
#
_symmetry.space_group_name_H-M   'P 1'
#
loop_
_entity.id
_entity.type
_entity.pdbx_description
1 polymer ?
#
loop_
_entity_poly.entity_id
_entity_poly.type
_entity_poly.pdbx_seq_one_letter_code
_entity_poly.pdbx_strand_id
1 'polypeptide(L)'
;MKEILISVFTLGILGTLFGILLGVFNEKFKVEENPLVQAIYEVLPHGECGACGFPGCHPCAEAIAEGRAGYDACVVGGKEVEQKIKDIMEKAQSS
;
A
#
# COMPACT_ATOMS: atom_id res chain seq x y z
N MET A 1 -37.77 -20.64 19.39
CA MET A 1 -36.43 -21.25 19.61
C MET A 1 -35.84 -21.85 18.34
N LYS A 2 -36.56 -22.69 17.57
CA LYS A 2 -36.07 -23.24 16.28
C LYS A 2 -35.65 -22.16 15.27
N GLU A 3 -36.47 -21.12 15.08
CA GLU A 3 -36.15 -20.01 14.16
C GLU A 3 -34.84 -19.29 14.50
N ILE A 4 -34.62 -19.02 15.79
CA ILE A 4 -33.39 -18.36 16.26
C ILE A 4 -32.18 -19.26 15.99
N LEU A 5 -32.31 -20.57 16.20
CA LEU A 5 -31.25 -21.53 15.96
C LEU A 5 -30.88 -21.62 14.47
N ILE A 6 -31.87 -21.58 13.58
CA ILE A 6 -31.67 -21.58 12.12
C ILE A 6 -30.96 -20.30 11.68
N SER A 7 -31.38 -19.13 12.19
CA SER A 7 -30.74 -17.84 11.86
C SER A 7 -29.27 -17.80 12.32
N VAL A 8 -28.97 -18.34 13.51
CA VAL A 8 -27.59 -18.41 14.02
C VAL A 8 -26.74 -19.32 13.14
N PHE A 9 -27.25 -20.48 12.75
CA PHE A 9 -26.52 -21.41 11.89
C PHE A 9 -26.29 -20.86 10.48
N THR A 10 -27.30 -20.25 9.87
CA THR A 10 -27.19 -19.69 8.51
C THR A 10 -26.19 -18.54 8.45
N LEU A 11 -26.24 -17.60 9.41
CA LEU A 11 -25.25 -16.52 9.53
C LEU A 11 -23.84 -17.05 9.82
N GLY A 12 -23.72 -18.04 10.70
CA GLY A 12 -22.44 -18.66 11.03
C GLY A 12 -21.80 -19.32 9.82
N ILE A 13 -22.54 -20.14 9.08
CA ILE A 13 -22.06 -20.82 7.87
C ILE A 13 -21.64 -19.79 6.82
N LEU A 14 -22.50 -18.79 6.56
CA LEU A 14 -22.23 -17.78 5.55
C LEU A 14 -20.98 -16.95 5.90
N GLY A 15 -20.85 -16.53 7.17
CA GLY A 15 -19.69 -15.79 7.66
C GLY A 15 -18.40 -16.59 7.58
N THR A 16 -18.42 -17.86 7.98
CA THR A 16 -17.25 -18.75 7.84
C THR A 16 -16.88 -18.96 6.37
N LEU A 17 -17.87 -19.13 5.49
CA LEU A 17 -17.63 -19.37 4.07
C LEU A 17 -17.00 -18.14 3.40
N PHE A 18 -17.51 -16.93 3.67
CA PHE A 18 -16.88 -15.70 3.19
C PHE A 18 -15.52 -15.42 3.83
N GLY A 19 -15.36 -15.71 5.12
CA GLY A 19 -14.09 -15.52 5.82
C GLY A 19 -12.97 -16.39 5.24
N ILE A 20 -13.25 -17.67 4.99
CA ILE A 20 -12.30 -18.59 4.34
C ILE A 20 -11.98 -18.10 2.92
N LEU A 21 -13.02 -17.72 2.16
CA LEU A 21 -12.84 -17.25 0.79
C LEU A 21 -11.95 -16.00 0.74
N LEU A 22 -12.22 -14.98 1.56
CA LEU A 22 -11.40 -13.77 1.64
C LEU A 22 -9.97 -14.06 2.14
N GLY A 23 -9.82 -14.97 3.10
CA GLY A 23 -8.50 -15.39 3.59
C GLY A 23 -7.64 -16.03 2.49
N VAL A 24 -8.22 -16.94 1.71
CA VAL A 24 -7.54 -17.56 0.55
C VAL A 24 -7.16 -16.50 -0.48
N PHE A 25 -8.06 -15.55 -0.77
CA PHE A 25 -7.76 -14.46 -1.71
C PHE A 25 -6.64 -13.55 -1.20
N ASN A 26 -6.61 -13.21 0.09
CA ASN A 26 -5.56 -12.36 0.66
C ASN A 26 -4.16 -13.00 0.52
N GLU A 27 -4.07 -14.32 0.69
CA GLU A 27 -2.79 -15.03 0.55
C GLU A 27 -2.40 -15.26 -0.92
N LYS A 28 -3.38 -15.56 -1.78
CA LYS A 28 -3.19 -15.74 -3.24
C LYS A 28 -2.83 -14.45 -3.98
N PHE A 29 -3.35 -13.31 -3.55
CA PHE A 29 -3.18 -12.00 -4.20
C PHE A 29 -2.25 -11.08 -3.40
N LYS A 30 -1.42 -11.65 -2.53
CA LYS A 30 -0.39 -10.89 -1.83
C LYS A 30 0.61 -10.36 -2.85
N VAL A 31 0.50 -9.07 -3.17
CA VAL A 31 1.44 -8.37 -4.03
C VAL A 31 2.78 -8.31 -3.30
N GLU A 32 3.83 -8.86 -3.92
CA GLU A 32 5.20 -8.64 -3.45
C GLU A 32 5.58 -7.19 -3.72
N GLU A 33 5.50 -6.36 -2.69
CA GLU A 33 5.98 -4.98 -2.79
C GLU A 33 7.50 -4.95 -2.90
N ASN A 34 7.99 -4.17 -3.86
CA ASN A 34 9.42 -3.93 -3.99
C ASN A 34 9.92 -3.20 -2.72
N PRO A 35 10.95 -3.73 -2.03
CA PRO A 35 11.45 -3.12 -0.78
C PRO A 35 11.89 -1.67 -0.95
N LEU A 36 12.29 -1.26 -2.16
CA LEU A 36 12.61 0.13 -2.48
C LEU A 36 11.37 1.04 -2.45
N VAL A 37 10.25 0.56 -3.02
CA VAL A 37 8.98 1.28 -3.02
C VAL A 37 8.50 1.48 -1.59
N GLN A 38 8.63 0.45 -0.76
CA GLN A 38 8.24 0.53 0.64
C GLN A 38 9.11 1.51 1.43
N ALA A 39 10.43 1.50 1.23
CA ALA A 39 11.34 2.46 1.85
C ALA A 39 11.01 3.92 1.46
N ILE A 40 10.69 4.17 0.19
CA ILE A 40 10.28 5.50 -0.29
C ILE A 40 8.90 5.87 0.28
N TYR A 41 7.97 4.92 0.37
CA TYR A 41 6.64 5.14 0.91
C TYR A 41 6.67 5.54 2.40
N GLU A 42 7.56 4.94 3.19
CA GLU A 42 7.73 5.25 4.62
C GLU A 42 8.17 6.71 4.90
N VAL A 43 8.84 7.36 3.95
CA VAL A 43 9.26 8.76 4.09
C VAL A 43 8.27 9.77 3.52
N LEU A 44 7.23 9.30 2.82
CA LEU A 44 6.15 10.14 2.30
C LEU A 44 5.13 10.50 3.41
N PRO A 45 4.28 11.52 3.18
CA PRO A 45 3.25 11.91 4.16
C PRO A 45 2.04 10.97 4.25
N HIS A 46 2.06 9.80 3.59
CA HIS A 46 1.01 8.77 3.63
C HIS A 46 -0.41 9.29 3.33
N GLY A 47 -0.57 10.04 2.24
CA GLY A 47 -1.84 10.65 1.86
C GLY A 47 -2.26 10.41 0.41
N GLU A 48 -3.55 10.65 0.15
CA GLU A 48 -4.21 10.47 -1.15
C GLU A 48 -4.55 11.83 -1.79
N CYS A 49 -3.63 12.81 -1.68
CA CYS A 49 -3.89 14.21 -2.02
C CYS A 49 -3.82 14.53 -3.51
N GLY A 50 -3.22 13.67 -4.34
CA GLY A 50 -3.13 13.86 -5.79
C GLY A 50 -2.18 14.97 -6.27
N ALA A 51 -1.55 15.73 -5.37
CA ALA A 51 -0.81 16.95 -5.73
C ALA A 51 0.42 16.69 -6.63
N CYS A 52 0.99 15.49 -6.57
CA CYS A 52 2.13 15.05 -7.39
C CYS A 52 1.72 14.43 -8.73
N GLY A 53 0.42 14.36 -9.05
CA GLY A 53 -0.10 13.73 -10.27
C GLY A 53 -0.34 12.21 -10.15
N PHE A 54 -0.07 11.62 -8.99
CA PHE A 54 -0.38 10.21 -8.66
C PHE A 54 -1.58 10.13 -7.70
N PRO A 55 -2.41 9.08 -7.78
CA PRO A 55 -3.63 8.98 -6.95
C PRO A 55 -3.36 8.92 -5.45
N GLY A 56 -2.15 8.50 -5.05
CA GLY A 56 -1.74 8.39 -3.66
C GLY A 56 -0.22 8.33 -3.47
N CYS A 57 0.22 8.34 -2.21
CA CYS A 57 1.63 8.26 -1.86
C CYS A 57 2.28 6.94 -2.30
N HIS A 58 1.55 5.83 -2.29
CA HIS A 58 2.07 4.53 -2.71
C HIS A 58 2.42 4.48 -4.22
N PRO A 59 1.48 4.80 -5.14
CA PRO A 59 1.81 4.90 -6.57
C PRO A 59 2.83 6.01 -6.89
N CYS A 60 2.91 7.06 -6.06
CA CYS A 60 3.99 8.05 -6.15
C CYS A 60 5.36 7.41 -5.81
N ALA A 61 5.43 6.61 -4.74
CA ALA A 61 6.65 5.91 -4.35
C ALA A 61 7.10 4.91 -5.43
N GLU A 62 6.15 4.18 -6.02
CA GLU A 62 6.40 3.26 -7.13
C GLU A 62 6.96 3.98 -8.36
N ALA A 63 6.35 5.11 -8.74
CA ALA A 63 6.85 5.91 -9.85
C ALA A 63 8.25 6.49 -9.60
N ILE A 64 8.59 6.84 -8.36
CA ILE A 64 9.94 7.31 -7.99
C ILE A 64 10.94 6.16 -8.06
N ALA A 65 10.60 4.99 -7.50
CA ALA A 65 11.45 3.80 -7.52
C ALA A 65 11.78 3.35 -8.96
N GLU A 66 10.83 3.50 -9.87
CA GLU A 66 11.00 3.15 -11.29
C GLU A 66 11.61 4.29 -12.14
N GLY A 67 11.91 5.44 -11.55
CA GLY A 67 12.45 6.60 -12.26
C GLY A 67 11.46 7.31 -13.20
N ARG A 68 10.15 7.02 -13.07
CA ARG A 68 9.07 7.73 -13.77
C ARG A 68 8.76 9.09 -13.15
N ALA A 69 9.13 9.31 -11.90
CA ALA A 69 8.97 10.58 -11.18
C ALA A 69 10.29 11.04 -10.54
N GLY A 70 10.45 12.37 -10.40
CA GLY A 70 11.60 12.96 -9.72
C GLY A 70 11.56 12.77 -8.20
N TYR A 71 12.70 12.92 -7.52
CA TYR A 71 12.79 12.79 -6.06
C TYR A 71 12.01 13.89 -5.31
N ASP A 72 11.73 14.99 -5.98
CA ASP A 72 10.95 16.14 -5.51
C ASP A 72 9.45 16.04 -5.85
N ALA A 73 8.99 14.90 -6.38
CA ALA A 73 7.61 14.73 -6.84
C ALA A 73 6.57 15.05 -5.76
N CYS A 74 6.86 14.77 -4.49
CA CYS A 74 5.96 15.09 -3.39
C CYS A 74 6.02 16.58 -3.00
N VAL A 75 5.16 17.39 -3.62
CA VAL A 75 5.05 18.84 -3.34
C VAL A 75 4.69 19.13 -1.87
N VAL A 76 3.89 18.26 -1.25
CA VAL A 76 3.42 18.41 0.14
C VAL A 76 4.53 18.11 1.15
N GLY A 77 5.36 17.10 0.87
CA GLY A 77 6.51 16.73 1.71
C GLY A 77 7.69 17.70 1.58
N GLY A 78 7.79 18.39 0.44
CA GLY A 78 8.80 19.39 0.19
C GLY A 78 10.23 18.84 0.29
N LYS A 79 11.18 19.74 0.62
CA LYS A 79 12.61 19.42 0.60
C LYS A 79 13.05 18.35 1.61
N GLU A 80 12.34 18.23 2.73
CA GLU A 80 12.70 17.23 3.75
C GLU A 80 12.48 15.80 3.21
N VAL A 81 11.34 15.58 2.54
CA VAL A 81 11.01 14.31 1.92
C VAL A 81 11.91 14.05 0.71
N GLU A 82 12.17 15.06 -0.11
CA GLU A 82 13.10 14.96 -1.24
C GLU A 82 14.50 14.47 -0.82
N GLN A 83 15.05 15.02 0.26
CA GLN A 83 16.37 14.61 0.77
C GLN A 83 16.38 13.15 1.24
N LYS A 84 15.35 12.74 2.00
CA LYS A 84 15.22 11.35 2.46
C LYS A 84 15.12 10.36 1.29
N ILE A 85 14.36 10.72 0.26
CA ILE A 85 14.23 9.91 -0.95
C ILE A 85 15.57 9.78 -1.68
N LYS A 86 16.34 10.87 -1.81
CA LYS A 86 17.69 10.83 -2.38
C LYS A 86 18.60 9.89 -1.59
N ASP A 87 18.63 9.98 -0.27
CA ASP A 87 19.44 9.11 0.58
C ASP A 87 19.08 7.62 0.40
N ILE A 88 17.79 7.31 0.22
CA ILE A 88 17.32 5.94 -0.04
C ILE A 88 17.78 5.47 -1.42
N MET A 89 17.60 6.30 -2.45
CA MET A 89 17.96 5.97 -3.84
C MET A 89 19.47 5.83 -4.01
N GLU A 90 20.29 6.67 -3.36
CA GLU A 90 21.75 6.55 -3.36
C GLU A 90 22.23 5.25 -2.70
N LYS A 91 21.62 4.86 -1.58
CA LYS A 91 21.90 3.57 -0.92
C LYS A 91 21.49 2.38 -1.79
N ALA A 92 20.39 2.49 -2.52
CA ALA A 92 19.91 1.44 -3.42
C ALA A 92 20.78 1.27 -4.67
N GLN A 93 21.40 2.35 -5.17
CA GLN A 93 22.28 2.34 -6.35
C GLN A 93 23.73 1.94 -6.04
N SER A 94 24.11 1.88 -4.76
CA SER A 94 25.46 1.56 -4.29
C SER A 94 25.64 0.10 -3.83
N SER A 95 24.63 -0.76 -4.03
CA SER A 95 24.70 -2.23 -3.85
C SER A 95 24.64 -2.99 -5.17
#